data_AF-A0A183VB90-F1
#
_entry.id   AF-A0A183VB90-F1
#
_cell.length_a   1.000
_cell.length_b   1.000
_cell.length_c   1.000
_cell.angle_alpha   90.00
_cell.angle_beta   90.00
_cell.angle_gamma   90.00
#
_symmetry.space_group_name_H-M   'P 1'
#
loop_
_entity.id
_entity.type
_entity.pdbx_description
1 polymer ?
#
loop_
_entity_poly.entity_id
_entity_poly.type
_entity_poly.pdbx_seq_one_letter_code
_entity_poly.pdbx_strand_id
1 'polypeptide(L)'
;MRNLEAVVHERNDAFFRLETGDGADPPLRTVTSFAGFTYKKPATEHYLPAEVTGTKEYEVPYLDDDAYMMQKLWNEKEHCKRRDKLDDERRRKMLTEDKVGFISCTLLKEA
;
A
#
# COMPACT_ATOMS: atom_id res chain seq x y z
N MET A 1 12.17 -16.41 -16.58
CA MET A 1 11.15 -16.32 -17.67
C MET A 1 10.24 -15.11 -17.44
N ARG A 2 10.77 -13.87 -17.34
CA ARG A 2 9.92 -12.68 -17.04
C ARG A 2 9.36 -12.03 -18.30
N ASN A 3 10.12 -12.03 -19.38
CA ASN A 3 9.76 -11.33 -20.61
C ASN A 3 8.60 -12.02 -21.34
N LEU A 4 8.57 -13.36 -21.31
CA LEU A 4 7.55 -14.14 -22.04
C LEU A 4 6.19 -14.10 -21.32
N GLU A 5 6.21 -14.12 -19.99
CA GLU A 5 5.01 -13.97 -19.15
C GLU A 5 4.36 -12.58 -19.32
N ALA A 6 5.16 -11.51 -19.34
CA ALA A 6 4.66 -10.15 -19.58
C ALA A 6 3.95 -10.01 -20.93
N VAL A 7 4.53 -10.55 -22.00
CA VAL A 7 3.92 -10.51 -23.35
C VAL A 7 2.60 -11.30 -23.40
N VAL A 8 2.51 -12.41 -22.67
CA VAL A 8 1.26 -13.19 -22.58
C VAL A 8 0.20 -12.41 -21.83
N HIS A 9 0.53 -11.79 -20.69
CA HIS A 9 -0.40 -10.95 -19.93
C HIS A 9 -0.89 -9.75 -20.74
N GLU A 10 0.00 -9.05 -21.45
CA GLU A 10 -0.37 -7.92 -22.33
C GLU A 10 -1.36 -8.33 -23.43
N ARG A 11 -1.14 -9.49 -24.06
CA ARG A 11 -2.04 -10.00 -25.10
C ARG A 11 -3.41 -10.38 -24.56
N ASN A 12 -3.43 -11.08 -23.43
CA ASN A 12 -4.67 -11.50 -22.79
C ASN A 12 -5.47 -10.28 -22.32
N ASP A 13 -4.81 -9.30 -21.70
CA ASP A 13 -5.45 -8.08 -21.25
C ASP A 13 -6.02 -7.26 -22.42
N ALA A 14 -5.29 -7.14 -23.53
CA ALA A 14 -5.80 -6.49 -24.74
C ALA A 14 -7.04 -7.21 -25.31
N PHE A 15 -7.04 -8.55 -25.32
CA PHE A 15 -8.16 -9.34 -25.81
C PHE A 15 -9.41 -9.15 -24.93
N PHE A 16 -9.29 -9.32 -23.61
CA PHE A 16 -10.42 -9.19 -22.69
C PHE A 16 -11.00 -7.77 -22.65
N ARG A 17 -10.16 -6.74 -22.75
CA ARG A 17 -10.64 -5.35 -22.82
C ARG A 17 -11.44 -5.03 -24.08
N LEU A 18 -11.15 -5.69 -25.20
CA LEU A 18 -11.91 -5.50 -26.44
C LEU A 18 -13.25 -6.25 -26.41
N GLU A 19 -13.26 -7.46 -25.87
CA GLU A 19 -14.45 -8.32 -25.85
C GLU A 19 -15.42 -7.98 -24.71
N THR A 20 -14.89 -7.81 -23.50
CA THR A 20 -15.68 -7.67 -22.25
C THR A 20 -15.59 -6.25 -21.69
N GLY A 21 -14.60 -5.45 -22.10
CA GLY A 21 -14.33 -4.13 -21.53
C GLY A 21 -13.50 -4.17 -20.24
N ASP A 22 -13.42 -5.34 -19.60
CA ASP A 22 -12.65 -5.59 -18.38
C ASP A 22 -11.28 -6.21 -18.67
N GLY A 23 -10.34 -6.03 -17.74
CA GLY A 23 -8.98 -6.56 -17.87
C GLY A 23 -8.88 -8.07 -17.60
N ALA A 24 -7.72 -8.65 -17.90
CA ALA A 24 -7.45 -10.08 -17.67
C ALA A 24 -7.32 -10.45 -16.17
N ASP A 25 -7.15 -9.45 -15.30
CA ASP A 25 -6.94 -9.66 -13.88
C ASP A 25 -8.25 -9.97 -13.14
N PRO A 26 -8.20 -10.74 -12.04
CA PRO A 26 -9.35 -10.99 -11.20
C PRO A 26 -9.99 -9.67 -10.72
N PRO A 27 -11.34 -9.61 -10.66
CA PRO A 27 -12.01 -8.40 -10.24
C PRO A 27 -11.60 -8.03 -8.81
N LEU A 28 -11.18 -6.77 -8.65
CA LEU A 28 -10.79 -6.21 -7.36
C LEU A 28 -12.00 -5.59 -6.67
N ARG A 29 -12.12 -5.82 -5.36
CA ARG A 29 -13.18 -5.25 -4.52
C ARG A 29 -12.59 -4.44 -3.39
N THR A 30 -13.24 -3.34 -3.05
CA THR A 30 -12.85 -2.51 -1.89
C THR A 30 -13.45 -3.11 -0.63
N VAL A 31 -12.59 -3.53 0.30
CA VAL A 31 -12.97 -4.11 1.59
C VAL A 31 -12.48 -3.18 2.70
N THR A 32 -13.32 -2.98 3.71
CA THR A 32 -12.95 -2.25 4.93
C THR A 32 -12.52 -3.25 5.99
N SER A 33 -11.30 -3.09 6.51
CA SER A 33 -10.78 -3.86 7.63
C SER A 33 -11.54 -3.54 8.92
N PHE A 34 -11.41 -4.40 9.92
CA PHE A 34 -11.93 -4.16 11.28
C PHE A 34 -11.46 -2.82 11.87
N ALA A 35 -10.20 -2.43 11.61
CA ALA A 35 -9.66 -1.14 12.04
C ALA A 35 -10.11 0.04 11.15
N GLY A 36 -11.08 -0.18 10.26
CA GLY A 36 -11.64 0.83 9.37
C GLY A 36 -10.79 1.17 8.14
N PHE A 37 -9.64 0.55 7.93
CA PHE A 37 -8.82 0.81 6.73
C PHE A 37 -9.42 0.16 5.49
N THR A 38 -9.57 0.92 4.41
CA THR A 38 -10.03 0.40 3.12
C THR A 38 -8.86 -0.13 2.29
N TYR A 39 -9.01 -1.33 1.76
CA TYR A 39 -8.01 -1.96 0.87
C TYR A 39 -8.68 -2.71 -0.28
N LYS A 40 -7.96 -2.89 -1.38
CA LYS A 40 -8.44 -3.67 -2.52
C LYS A 40 -8.07 -5.13 -2.33
N LYS A 41 -9.06 -6.02 -2.31
CA LYS A 41 -8.90 -7.48 -2.23
C LYS A 41 -9.37 -8.11 -3.56
N PRO A 42 -8.60 -9.05 -4.15
CA PRO A 42 -9.09 -9.81 -5.30
C PRO A 42 -10.28 -10.70 -4.88
N ALA A 43 -11.25 -10.82 -5.77
CA ALA A 43 -12.38 -11.73 -5.59
C ALA A 43 -11.91 -13.19 -5.53
N THR A 44 -12.37 -13.93 -4.53
CA THR A 44 -12.19 -15.38 -4.44
C THR A 44 -13.43 -16.10 -4.96
N GLU A 45 -13.22 -17.21 -5.66
CA GLU A 45 -14.31 -18.07 -6.12
C GLU A 45 -14.82 -18.94 -4.96
N HIS A 46 -16.14 -19.00 -4.80
CA HIS A 46 -16.81 -19.78 -3.76
C HIS A 46 -17.74 -20.79 -4.42
N TYR A 47 -17.81 -22.01 -3.87
CA TYR A 47 -18.66 -23.08 -4.41
C TYR A 47 -20.16 -22.82 -4.19
N LEU A 48 -20.51 -22.15 -3.08
CA LEU A 48 -21.88 -21.82 -2.72
C LEU A 48 -22.07 -20.30 -2.64
N PRO A 49 -23.29 -19.80 -2.90
CA PRO A 49 -23.59 -18.39 -2.70
C PRO A 49 -23.46 -17.99 -1.22
N ALA A 50 -23.18 -16.71 -0.97
CA ALA A 50 -22.98 -16.16 0.36
C ALA A 50 -24.20 -16.35 1.30
N GLU A 51 -25.40 -16.42 0.73
CA GLU A 51 -26.67 -16.64 1.44
C GLU A 51 -26.73 -18.00 2.13
N VAL A 52 -26.12 -19.03 1.55
CA VAL A 52 -26.12 -20.41 2.08
C VAL A 52 -24.97 -20.62 3.07
N THR A 53 -23.82 -20.02 2.79
CA THR A 53 -22.61 -20.18 3.62
C THR A 53 -22.68 -19.33 4.90
N GLY A 54 -23.57 -18.32 4.94
CA GLY A 54 -23.75 -17.41 6.09
C GLY A 54 -22.58 -16.45 6.31
N THR A 55 -21.42 -16.70 5.69
CA THR A 55 -20.26 -15.82 5.65
C THR A 55 -20.42 -14.85 4.49
N LYS A 56 -21.20 -13.78 4.71
CA LYS A 56 -21.17 -12.65 3.80
C LYS A 56 -19.85 -11.93 4.00
N GLU A 57 -18.91 -12.09 3.07
CA GLU A 57 -17.57 -11.50 3.16
C GLU A 57 -17.56 -9.96 3.21
N TYR A 58 -18.72 -9.31 3.00
CA TYR A 58 -18.86 -7.93 2.55
C TYR A 58 -19.83 -7.10 3.38
N GLU A 59 -19.87 -7.26 4.70
CA GLU A 59 -20.51 -6.25 5.54
C GLU A 59 -19.50 -5.12 5.78
N VAL A 60 -19.89 -3.88 5.49
CA VAL A 60 -19.15 -2.70 5.96
C VAL A 60 -19.18 -2.82 7.48
N PRO A 61 -18.05 -3.12 8.16
CA PRO A 61 -18.07 -3.24 9.59
C PRO A 61 -18.59 -1.92 10.16
N TYR A 62 -19.48 -2.00 11.15
CA TYR A 62 -19.85 -0.81 11.90
C TYR A 62 -18.55 -0.19 12.42
N LEU A 63 -18.27 1.04 12.02
CA LEU A 63 -17.03 1.70 12.40
C LEU A 63 -17.19 2.15 13.85
N ASP A 64 -16.58 1.38 14.75
CA ASP A 64 -16.56 1.68 16.18
C ASP A 64 -15.78 2.98 16.46
N ASP A 65 -16.07 3.64 17.58
CA ASP A 65 -15.40 4.88 17.98
C ASP A 65 -13.88 4.69 18.11
N ASP A 66 -13.47 3.50 18.56
CA ASP A 66 -12.08 3.09 18.64
C ASP A 66 -11.43 2.99 17.26
N ALA A 67 -12.14 2.43 16.27
CA ALA A 67 -11.65 2.32 14.90
C ALA A 67 -11.47 3.71 14.25
N TYR A 68 -12.38 4.64 14.54
CA TYR A 68 -12.26 6.03 14.10
C TYR A 68 -11.03 6.72 14.73
N MET A 69 -10.84 6.58 16.04
CA MET A 69 -9.67 7.14 16.73
C MET A 69 -8.36 6.55 16.21
N MET A 70 -8.34 5.25 15.92
CA MET A 70 -7.18 4.59 15.31
C MET A 70 -6.85 5.14 13.92
N GLN A 71 -7.84 5.35 13.05
CA GLN A 71 -7.62 5.98 11.74
C GLN A 71 -7.03 7.38 11.88
N LYS A 72 -7.57 8.19 12.81
CA LYS A 72 -7.10 9.55 13.04
C LYS A 72 -5.63 9.56 13.49
N LEU A 73 -5.29 8.80 14.52
CA LEU A 73 -3.93 8.70 15.05
C LEU A 73 -2.95 8.14 14.00
N TRP A 74 -3.41 7.21 13.17
CA TRP A 74 -2.61 6.68 12.06
C TRP A 74 -2.28 7.76 11.02
N ASN A 75 -3.27 8.58 10.64
CA ASN A 75 -3.06 9.67 9.70
C ASN A 75 -2.08 10.73 10.26
N GLU A 76 -2.20 11.05 11.55
CA GLU A 76 -1.25 11.94 12.24
C GLU A 76 0.16 11.36 12.23
N LYS A 77 0.30 10.05 12.51
CA LYS A 77 1.59 9.33 12.47
C LYS A 77 2.23 9.34 11.09
N GLU A 78 1.47 9.02 10.04
CA GLU A 78 1.98 9.04 8.65
C GLU A 78 2.38 10.45 8.21
N HIS A 79 1.64 11.47 8.65
CA HIS A 79 2.02 12.86 8.42
C HIS A 79 3.37 13.21 9.08
N CYS A 80 3.58 12.83 10.35
CA CYS A 80 4.85 13.05 11.03
C CYS A 80 6.02 12.33 10.35
N LYS A 81 5.86 11.05 9.99
CA LYS A 81 6.89 10.29 9.25
C LYS A 81 7.27 10.98 7.93
N ARG A 82 6.28 11.48 7.18
CA ARG A 82 6.51 12.18 5.92
C ARG A 82 7.29 13.48 6.13
N ARG A 83 7.00 14.21 7.21
CA ARG A 83 7.77 15.40 7.59
C ARG A 83 9.22 15.04 7.93
N ASP A 84 9.43 14.05 8.78
CA ASP A 84 10.77 13.63 9.21
C ASP A 84 11.62 13.18 8.01
N LYS A 85 11.01 12.41 7.08
CA LYS A 85 11.67 12.00 5.84
C LYS A 85 12.10 13.20 4.99
N LEU A 86 11.26 14.23 4.88
CA LEU A 86 11.58 15.44 4.12
C LEU A 86 12.70 16.25 4.78
N ASP A 87 12.71 16.31 6.11
CA ASP A 87 13.77 16.96 6.87
C ASP A 87 15.10 16.19 6.76
N ASP A 88 15.07 14.85 6.80
CA ASP A 88 16.22 13.99 6.53
C ASP A 88 16.77 14.20 5.12
N GLU A 89 15.91 14.23 4.10
CA GLU A 89 16.29 14.48 2.71
C GLU A 89 16.89 15.88 2.54
N ARG A 90 16.33 16.89 3.20
CA ARG A 90 16.90 18.25 3.23
C ARG A 90 18.27 18.26 3.90
N ARG A 91 18.42 17.60 5.05
CA ARG A 91 19.72 17.47 5.75
C ARG A 91 20.75 16.79 4.85
N ARG A 92 20.39 15.70 4.16
CA ARG A 92 21.27 15.01 3.20
C ARG A 92 21.70 15.91 2.05
N LYS A 93 20.79 16.73 1.50
CA LYS A 93 21.13 17.67 0.42
C LYS A 93 22.00 18.85 0.88
N MET A 94 21.85 19.28 2.14
CA MET A 94 22.64 20.38 2.74
C MET A 94 24.04 19.95 3.20
N LEU A 95 24.29 18.64 3.30
CA LEU A 95 25.63 18.07 3.46
C LEU A 95 26.38 18.19 2.12
N THR A 96 27.10 19.28 1.95
CA THR A 96 28.19 19.35 0.96
C THR A 96 29.32 18.41 1.36
N GLU A 97 30.07 17.87 0.39
CA GLU A 97 31.14 16.88 0.59
C GLU A 97 32.13 17.29 1.71
N ASP A 98 32.41 18.59 1.83
CA ASP A 98 33.28 19.17 2.86
C ASP A 98 32.81 18.96 4.32
N LYS A 99 31.50 18.85 4.56
CA LYS A 99 30.95 18.68 5.92
C LYS A 99 30.94 17.22 6.38
N VAL A 100 30.98 16.27 5.44
CA VAL A 100 31.02 14.83 5.74
C VAL A 100 32.39 14.45 6.32
N GLY A 101 33.48 15.02 5.77
CA GLY A 101 34.84 14.79 6.26
C GLY A 101 35.08 15.32 7.68
N PHE A 102 34.52 16.50 8.01
CA PHE A 102 34.72 17.14 9.31
C PHE A 102 34.15 16.32 10.47
N ILE A 103 32.96 15.71 10.31
CA ILE A 103 32.30 14.88 11.34
C ILE A 103 33.07 13.57 11.57
N SER A 104 33.61 12.96 10.50
CA SER A 104 34.41 11.73 10.63
C SER A 104 35.75 11.96 11.34
N CYS A 105 36.36 13.14 11.13
CA CYS A 105 37.66 13.49 11.72
C CYS A 105 37.57 13.90 13.19
N THR A 106 36.44 14.48 13.63
CA THR A 106 36.20 14.80 15.04
C THR A 106 35.92 13.56 15.87
N LEU A 107 35.15 12.59 15.35
CA LEU A 107 34.85 11.35 16.09
C LEU A 107 36.06 10.43 16.26
N LEU A 108 37.06 10.51 15.37
CA LEU A 108 38.33 9.80 15.49
C LEU A 108 39.34 10.46 16.45
N LYS A 109 39.11 11.71 16.87
CA LYS A 109 39.98 12.43 17.81
C LYS A 109 39.52 12.32 19.27
N GLU A 110 38.31 11.82 19.51
CA GLU A 110 37.72 11.66 20.84
C GLU A 110 37.70 10.19 21.33
N ALA A 111 38.30 9.26 20.55
CA ALA A 111 38.52 7.86 20.92
C ALA A 111 40.02 7.60 21.17
#